data_AF-A0A9N8E5M0-F1
#
_entry.id   AF-A0A9N8E5M0-F1
#
_cell.length_a   1.000
_cell.length_b   1.000
_cell.length_c   1.000
_cell.angle_alpha   90.00
_cell.angle_beta   90.00
_cell.angle_gamma   90.00
#
_symmetry.space_group_name_H-M   'P 1'
#
loop_
_entity.id
_entity.type
_entity.pdbx_description
1 polymer ?
#
loop_
_entity_poly.entity_id
_entity_poly.type
_entity_poly.pdbx_seq_one_letter_code
_entity_poly.pdbx_strand_id
1 'polypeptide(L)'
;MAIVLIVTMTGASNMSSSSTSTDNDDEDFRRNTTTLTESQTSNGRPMIPRAEKPAEPVLPSPSKKTVRQLYTEDENNHKGWLLMMCLGLKSEDGSRDLGDVEQEPWSLLKKKQIGNFKVKKPKMLAEVNRRCAISGKKEQPNNWNVTRLKKWLTDHPIETEEDVKFLQRTENSLHDATKNVTTQQGGEGEKKSKQQPFEHRDFLRLFAAACTDRVRKSLKLAGKVMDRQRLDARNRTDAPDNFYEELHATYHDDMFLAEIPSIPNLHEDFLVEDLILASEVTPCSVEYIKSKWTFCKSKLSTLVARYEKSGAGEGQIHHDVEELAQADADEEDVESNEAEASTDQPEKMPSQKAWGSDLLGHYLQAGEEKATYVHESKGEKPYLLYLWHLADQYQILDHVVSQISDNVAATGDAVKTDTSKVQRKRKSDDEEEVSNVRQAVIAGNVALIEIGYQQCFENLRSMKKELKENSMALMKEQAVTGPERNEVAIIFWRAQVEDNEREIRRLNKRLADLDKTKPQPKQ
;
A
#
# COMPACT_ATOMS: atom_id res chain seq x y z
N MET A 1 -42.72 38.41 5.80
CA MET A 1 -42.01 39.69 6.06
C MET A 1 -40.58 39.51 5.58
N ALA A 2 -40.26 40.08 4.42
CA ALA A 2 -38.99 39.89 3.75
C ALA A 2 -38.08 41.08 4.05
N ILE A 3 -36.90 40.82 4.61
CA ILE A 3 -35.84 41.83 4.79
C ILE A 3 -34.77 41.53 3.74
N VAL A 4 -34.72 42.40 2.73
CA VAL A 4 -33.71 42.44 1.68
C VAL A 4 -32.59 43.35 2.18
N LEU A 5 -31.38 42.81 2.33
CA LEU A 5 -30.18 43.58 2.65
C LEU A 5 -29.23 43.52 1.44
N ILE A 6 -29.16 44.65 0.73
CA ILE A 6 -28.19 44.93 -0.33
C ILE A 6 -26.97 45.57 0.34
N VAL A 7 -25.79 44.97 0.20
CA VAL A 7 -24.52 45.62 0.53
C VAL A 7 -23.64 45.60 -0.73
N THR A 8 -23.47 46.78 -1.29
CA THR A 8 -22.48 47.13 -2.32
C THR A 8 -21.21 47.63 -1.63
N MET A 9 -20.05 47.07 -1.98
CA MET A 9 -18.75 47.70 -1.72
C MET A 9 -17.92 47.73 -3.01
N THR A 10 -17.49 48.94 -3.35
CA THR A 10 -16.69 49.37 -4.50
C THR A 10 -15.24 49.64 -4.10
N GLY A 11 -14.30 49.42 -5.04
CA GLY A 11 -12.96 50.04 -5.11
C GLY A 11 -11.87 49.37 -4.26
N ALA A 12 -10.58 49.32 -4.63
CA ALA A 12 -9.79 49.93 -5.70
C ALA A 12 -8.53 49.05 -5.92
N SER A 13 -8.12 48.77 -7.15
CA SER A 13 -6.89 49.28 -7.82
C SER A 13 -5.66 49.46 -6.93
N ASN A 14 -4.59 48.67 -7.17
CA ASN A 14 -3.22 49.20 -7.14
C ASN A 14 -2.27 48.36 -8.01
N MET A 15 -1.68 49.05 -8.99
CA MET A 15 -0.54 48.64 -9.80
C MET A 15 0.73 48.98 -9.02
N SER A 16 1.76 48.13 -8.99
CA SER A 16 3.15 48.57 -9.16
C SER A 16 4.08 47.41 -9.47
N SER A 17 4.79 47.58 -10.59
CA SER A 17 5.98 46.90 -11.07
C SER A 17 7.23 47.30 -10.29
N SER A 18 8.19 46.38 -10.14
CA SER A 18 9.62 46.75 -10.13
C SER A 18 10.51 45.56 -10.50
N SER A 19 11.09 45.68 -11.68
CA SER A 19 12.29 45.01 -12.17
C SER A 19 13.55 45.52 -11.47
N THR A 20 14.50 44.63 -11.16
CA THR A 20 15.91 45.01 -11.02
C THR A 20 16.78 43.87 -11.56
N SER A 21 17.45 44.17 -12.67
CA SER A 21 18.63 43.47 -13.16
C SER A 21 19.84 43.82 -12.30
N THR A 22 20.78 42.90 -12.19
CA THR A 22 22.20 43.22 -12.04
C THR A 22 23.00 42.14 -12.76
N ASP A 23 23.55 42.58 -13.88
CA ASP A 23 24.73 42.01 -14.53
C ASP A 23 25.89 41.94 -13.55
N ASN A 24 26.73 40.91 -13.67
CA ASN A 24 28.15 40.99 -13.34
C ASN A 24 28.89 39.94 -14.18
N ASP A 25 29.55 40.48 -15.20
CA ASP A 25 30.58 39.85 -16.00
C ASP A 25 31.89 39.67 -15.21
N ASP A 26 32.78 38.89 -15.82
CA ASP A 26 34.25 38.92 -15.72
C ASP A 26 34.94 38.43 -14.43
N GLU A 27 35.71 37.35 -14.55
CA GLU A 27 37.16 37.51 -14.81
C GLU A 27 37.86 36.14 -14.92
N ASP A 28 38.82 36.14 -15.84
CA ASP A 28 39.73 35.08 -16.18
C ASP A 28 40.71 34.79 -15.02
N PHE A 29 41.05 33.51 -14.80
CA PHE A 29 42.37 33.22 -14.22
C PHE A 29 43.01 31.96 -14.81
N ARG A 30 43.80 32.19 -15.87
CA ARG A 30 44.87 31.29 -16.35
C ARG A 30 46.18 31.62 -15.61
N ARG A 31 46.87 30.58 -15.11
CA ARG A 31 48.34 30.29 -15.20
C ARG A 31 48.69 29.24 -14.13
N ASN A 32 49.14 28.02 -14.47
CA ASN A 32 50.45 27.55 -14.97
C ASN A 32 51.67 27.76 -14.03
N THR A 33 52.50 26.71 -13.98
CA THR A 33 53.90 26.59 -13.47
C THR A 33 54.01 26.40 -11.93
N THR A 34 54.87 25.56 -11.33
CA THR A 34 56.21 25.07 -11.72
C THR A 34 56.57 23.82 -10.90
N THR A 35 57.35 22.93 -11.51
CA THR A 35 58.25 21.91 -10.93
C THR A 35 59.20 22.45 -9.84
N LEU A 36 59.57 21.63 -8.83
CA LEU A 36 60.98 21.29 -8.48
C LEU A 36 61.11 20.36 -7.24
N THR A 37 61.93 19.32 -7.44
CA THR A 37 62.96 18.69 -6.56
C THR A 37 62.67 18.14 -5.15
N GLU A 38 62.96 16.84 -5.05
CA GLU A 38 63.88 16.16 -4.11
C GLU A 38 64.06 16.70 -2.67
N SER A 39 63.75 15.85 -1.69
CA SER A 39 64.64 15.63 -0.54
C SER A 39 64.47 14.20 -0.02
N GLN A 40 65.58 13.47 -0.02
CA GLN A 40 65.75 12.18 0.63
C GLN A 40 65.74 12.36 2.16
N THR A 41 64.96 11.53 2.86
CA THR A 41 65.27 11.16 4.26
C THR A 41 65.01 9.68 4.45
N SER A 42 66.10 8.92 4.56
CA SER A 42 66.14 7.52 4.93
C SER A 42 65.79 7.36 6.42
N ASN A 43 64.60 6.85 6.71
CA ASN A 43 64.28 6.29 8.03
C ASN A 43 64.03 4.80 7.89
N GLY A 44 64.98 4.01 8.39
CA GLY A 44 64.92 2.55 8.44
C GLY A 44 63.75 2.11 9.32
N ARG A 45 62.70 1.58 8.67
CA ARG A 45 61.61 0.85 9.31
C ARG A 45 61.86 -0.66 9.16
N PRO A 46 61.68 -1.47 10.21
CA PRO A 46 61.83 -2.91 10.13
C PRO A 46 60.81 -3.50 9.16
N MET A 47 61.25 -4.42 8.31
CA MET A 47 60.40 -5.17 7.37
C MET A 47 59.35 -5.97 8.13
N ILE A 48 58.12 -5.46 8.13
CA ILE A 48 56.93 -6.26 8.40
C ILE A 48 56.66 -7.07 7.12
N PRO A 49 56.42 -8.40 7.21
CA PRO A 49 56.05 -9.20 6.06
C PRO A 49 54.86 -8.55 5.34
N ARG A 50 55.03 -8.27 4.05
CA ARG A 50 53.99 -7.72 3.18
C ARG A 50 52.81 -8.70 3.19
N ALA A 51 51.82 -8.42 4.04
CA ALA A 51 50.54 -9.13 4.03
C ALA A 51 50.03 -9.11 2.59
N GLU A 52 49.81 -10.30 2.03
CA GLU A 52 49.23 -10.47 0.72
C GLU A 52 47.96 -9.61 0.65
N LYS A 53 47.94 -8.68 -0.32
CA LYS A 53 46.83 -7.77 -0.55
C LYS A 53 45.57 -8.65 -0.62
N PRO A 54 44.59 -8.52 0.30
CA PRO A 54 43.38 -9.34 0.27
C PRO A 54 42.78 -9.21 -1.12
N ALA A 55 42.59 -10.36 -1.78
CA ALA A 55 42.08 -10.42 -3.14
C ALA A 55 40.85 -9.52 -3.22
N GLU A 56 40.92 -8.50 -4.09
CA GLU A 56 39.78 -7.62 -4.36
C GLU A 56 38.57 -8.50 -4.65
N PRO A 57 37.40 -8.24 -4.02
CA PRO A 57 36.23 -9.05 -4.21
C PRO A 57 35.93 -9.13 -5.71
N VAL A 58 36.12 -10.32 -6.26
CA VAL A 58 35.85 -10.60 -7.67
C VAL A 58 34.36 -10.35 -7.88
N LEU A 59 34.03 -9.17 -8.42
CA LEU A 59 32.68 -8.84 -8.82
C LEU A 59 32.19 -9.96 -9.75
N PRO A 60 30.97 -10.49 -9.55
CA PRO A 60 30.45 -11.57 -10.35
C PRO A 60 30.56 -11.20 -11.83
N SER A 61 31.16 -12.08 -12.62
CA SER A 61 31.29 -11.92 -14.07
C SER A 61 29.92 -11.53 -14.64
N PRO A 62 29.84 -10.43 -15.41
CA PRO A 62 28.57 -9.92 -15.91
C PRO A 62 27.87 -11.03 -16.68
N SER A 63 26.70 -11.45 -16.17
CA SER A 63 25.94 -12.52 -16.78
C SER A 63 25.58 -12.09 -18.21
N LYS A 64 25.87 -12.94 -19.20
CA LYS A 64 25.54 -12.69 -20.61
C LYS A 64 24.04 -12.87 -20.90
N LYS A 65 23.19 -12.55 -19.93
CA LYS A 65 21.74 -12.68 -20.07
C LYS A 65 21.24 -11.63 -21.06
N THR A 66 20.34 -12.07 -21.92
CA THR A 66 19.60 -11.18 -22.83
C THR A 66 18.66 -10.27 -22.03
N VAL A 67 18.24 -9.14 -22.62
CA VAL A 67 17.30 -8.22 -21.97
C VAL A 67 15.98 -8.93 -21.67
N ARG A 68 15.56 -9.82 -22.58
CA ARG A 68 14.38 -10.66 -22.39
C ARG A 68 14.46 -11.51 -21.13
N GLN A 69 15.57 -12.22 -20.93
CA GLN A 69 15.78 -13.06 -19.75
C GLN A 69 15.78 -12.25 -18.47
N LEU A 70 16.44 -11.08 -18.46
CA LEU A 70 16.45 -10.19 -17.29
C LEU A 70 15.04 -9.73 -16.92
N TYR A 71 14.23 -9.36 -17.91
CA TYR A 71 12.85 -8.93 -17.68
C TYR A 71 11.95 -10.06 -17.15
N THR A 72 12.03 -11.25 -17.76
CA THR A 72 11.10 -12.35 -17.43
C THR A 72 11.54 -13.17 -16.22
N GLU A 73 12.83 -13.47 -16.08
CA GLU A 73 13.35 -14.41 -15.08
C GLU A 73 13.76 -13.71 -13.78
N ASP A 74 14.50 -12.61 -13.87
CA ASP A 74 15.10 -11.98 -12.69
C ASP A 74 14.17 -10.97 -12.02
N GLU A 75 13.30 -10.34 -12.81
CA GLU A 75 12.46 -9.22 -12.35
C GLU A 75 10.95 -9.50 -12.45
N ASN A 76 10.54 -10.73 -12.76
CA ASN A 76 9.14 -11.17 -12.79
C ASN A 76 8.21 -10.18 -13.53
N ASN A 77 8.63 -9.69 -14.70
CA ASN A 77 7.89 -8.72 -15.50
C ASN A 77 7.63 -7.37 -14.81
N HIS A 78 8.55 -6.90 -13.96
CA HIS A 78 8.42 -5.62 -13.26
C HIS A 78 8.40 -4.43 -14.25
N LYS A 79 7.28 -3.68 -14.28
CA LYS A 79 7.03 -2.59 -15.24
C LYS A 79 8.06 -1.46 -15.18
N GLY A 80 8.46 -1.03 -13.98
CA GLY A 80 9.49 -0.01 -13.86
C GLY A 80 10.83 -0.45 -14.49
N TRP A 81 11.18 -1.73 -14.36
CA TRP A 81 12.43 -2.25 -14.91
C TRP A 81 12.41 -2.23 -16.44
N LEU A 82 11.28 -2.61 -17.05
CA LEU A 82 11.03 -2.48 -18.49
C LEU A 82 11.25 -1.03 -18.97
N LEU A 83 10.58 -0.06 -18.34
CA LEU A 83 10.70 1.35 -18.75
C LEU A 83 12.12 1.87 -18.61
N MET A 84 12.84 1.47 -17.56
CA MET A 84 14.24 1.87 -17.37
C MET A 84 15.17 1.28 -18.45
N MET A 85 14.97 0.02 -18.84
CA MET A 85 15.73 -0.57 -19.96
C MET A 85 15.41 0.11 -21.30
N CYS A 86 14.22 0.69 -21.43
CA CYS A 86 13.82 1.44 -22.63
C CYS A 86 14.45 2.84 -22.74
N LEU A 87 15.07 3.38 -21.68
CA LEU A 87 15.68 4.72 -21.72
C LEU A 87 16.72 4.83 -22.84
N GLY A 88 16.57 5.90 -23.65
CA GLY A 88 17.39 6.18 -24.84
C GLY A 88 16.86 5.56 -26.14
N LEU A 89 15.84 4.69 -26.08
CA LEU A 89 15.20 4.12 -27.26
C LEU A 89 14.00 4.96 -27.71
N LYS A 90 13.70 4.89 -29.01
CA LYS A 90 12.51 5.49 -29.62
C LYS A 90 11.54 4.41 -30.07
N SER A 91 10.25 4.74 -30.13
CA SER A 91 9.23 3.87 -30.73
C SER A 91 9.57 3.51 -32.18
N GLU A 92 8.93 2.47 -32.73
CA GLU A 92 9.12 2.04 -34.13
C GLU A 92 8.90 3.19 -35.13
N ASP A 93 7.95 4.09 -34.81
CA ASP A 93 7.64 5.27 -35.63
C ASP A 93 8.57 6.48 -35.37
N GLY A 94 9.46 6.38 -34.38
CA GLY A 94 10.34 7.48 -33.95
C GLY A 94 9.64 8.65 -33.25
N SER A 95 8.32 8.55 -33.02
CA SER A 95 7.47 9.65 -32.55
C SER A 95 7.59 9.96 -31.05
N ARG A 96 7.98 8.96 -30.24
CA ARG A 96 8.08 9.07 -28.78
C ARG A 96 9.32 8.40 -28.24
N ASP A 97 9.79 8.92 -27.11
CA ASP A 97 10.89 8.34 -26.34
C ASP A 97 10.34 7.27 -25.40
N LEU A 98 10.88 6.06 -25.48
CA LEU A 98 10.44 4.94 -24.68
C LEU A 98 10.97 5.08 -23.25
N GLY A 99 10.16 4.67 -22.27
CA GLY A 99 10.58 4.68 -20.86
C GLY A 99 10.47 6.03 -20.14
N ASP A 100 10.06 7.11 -20.83
CA ASP A 100 9.82 8.40 -20.21
C ASP A 100 8.48 8.42 -19.45
N VAL A 101 8.56 8.38 -18.12
CA VAL A 101 7.40 8.36 -17.21
C VAL A 101 6.67 9.71 -17.16
N GLU A 102 7.27 10.78 -17.68
CA GLU A 102 6.62 12.10 -17.74
C GLU A 102 5.71 12.25 -18.98
N GLN A 103 5.77 11.32 -19.93
CA GLN A 103 4.92 11.30 -21.12
C GLN A 103 3.61 10.53 -20.90
N GLU A 104 2.60 10.83 -21.71
CA GLU A 104 1.34 10.08 -21.71
C GLU A 104 1.55 8.63 -22.20
N PRO A 105 0.91 7.63 -21.57
CA PRO A 105 -0.17 7.73 -20.59
C PRO A 105 0.29 7.77 -19.12
N TRP A 106 1.59 7.72 -18.86
CA TRP A 106 2.14 7.52 -17.52
C TRP A 106 1.89 8.72 -16.60
N SER A 107 2.01 9.93 -17.14
CA SER A 107 1.76 11.19 -16.44
C SER A 107 0.31 11.35 -15.96
N LEU A 108 -0.64 10.65 -16.58
CA LEU A 108 -2.06 10.67 -16.20
C LEU A 108 -2.39 9.72 -15.04
N LEU A 109 -1.45 8.85 -14.65
CA LEU A 109 -1.67 7.90 -13.56
C LEU A 109 -1.63 8.59 -12.19
N LYS A 110 -2.31 8.01 -11.20
CA LYS A 110 -2.26 8.53 -9.82
C LYS A 110 -0.84 8.36 -9.26
N LYS A 111 -0.40 9.26 -8.36
CA LYS A 111 0.94 9.22 -7.73
C LYS A 111 1.33 7.82 -7.19
N LYS A 112 0.38 7.12 -6.55
CA LYS A 112 0.59 5.74 -6.05
C LYS A 112 0.90 4.74 -7.18
N GLN A 113 0.25 4.88 -8.33
CA GLN A 113 0.48 4.02 -9.50
C GLN A 113 1.81 4.38 -10.19
N ILE A 114 2.14 5.68 -10.29
CA ILE A 114 3.43 6.16 -10.81
C ILE A 114 4.60 5.58 -10.00
N GLY A 115 4.42 5.40 -8.68
CA GLY A 115 5.39 4.74 -7.80
C GLY A 115 5.85 3.37 -8.32
N ASN A 116 4.96 2.58 -8.94
CA ASN A 116 5.28 1.26 -9.50
C ASN A 116 6.16 1.31 -10.76
N PHE A 117 6.26 2.48 -11.40
CA PHE A 117 7.10 2.71 -12.57
C PHE A 117 8.43 3.36 -12.21
N LYS A 118 8.56 3.94 -11.01
CA LYS A 118 9.82 4.52 -10.53
C LYS A 118 10.81 3.41 -10.17
N VAL A 119 11.97 3.43 -10.82
CA VAL A 119 13.05 2.48 -10.54
C VAL A 119 13.96 3.00 -9.44
N LYS A 120 14.26 2.15 -8.47
CA LYS A 120 15.20 2.47 -7.38
C LYS A 120 16.63 2.61 -7.92
N LYS A 121 17.44 3.46 -7.30
CA LYS A 121 18.85 3.72 -7.69
C LYS A 121 19.71 2.46 -7.87
N PRO A 122 19.67 1.43 -6.98
CA PRO A 122 20.50 0.23 -7.13
C PRO A 122 20.25 -0.52 -8.44
N LYS A 123 19.00 -0.52 -8.88
CA LYS A 123 18.56 -1.12 -10.14
C LYS A 123 19.14 -0.38 -11.35
N MET A 124 19.09 0.95 -11.33
CA MET A 124 19.72 1.76 -12.40
C MET A 124 21.24 1.55 -12.47
N LEU A 125 21.92 1.45 -11.32
CA LEU A 125 23.36 1.16 -11.26
C LEU A 125 23.69 -0.20 -11.89
N ALA A 126 22.88 -1.23 -11.60
CA ALA A 126 23.05 -2.56 -12.17
C ALA A 126 22.91 -2.53 -13.70
N GLU A 127 21.96 -1.77 -14.24
CA GLU A 127 21.80 -1.63 -15.69
C GLU A 127 22.95 -0.86 -16.34
N VAL A 128 23.43 0.24 -15.73
CA VAL A 128 24.62 0.96 -16.24
C VAL A 128 25.82 0.02 -16.31
N ASN A 129 26.08 -0.73 -15.23
CA ASN A 129 27.17 -1.70 -15.20
C ASN A 129 27.00 -2.79 -16.26
N ARG A 130 25.77 -3.26 -16.50
CA ARG A 130 25.47 -4.22 -17.56
C ARG A 130 25.78 -3.66 -18.95
N ARG A 131 25.31 -2.45 -19.28
CA ARG A 131 25.59 -1.80 -20.58
C ARG A 131 27.07 -1.52 -20.77
N CYS A 132 27.78 -1.13 -19.70
CA CYS A 132 29.24 -0.96 -19.69
C CYS A 132 29.97 -2.28 -20.02
N ALA A 133 29.57 -3.38 -19.39
CA ALA A 133 30.14 -4.70 -19.64
C ALA A 133 29.96 -5.16 -21.09
N ILE A 134 28.80 -4.88 -21.69
CA ILE A 134 28.49 -5.26 -23.08
C ILE A 134 29.25 -4.36 -24.08
N SER A 135 29.27 -3.04 -23.85
CA SER A 135 29.93 -2.08 -24.74
C SER A 135 31.46 -2.04 -24.59
N GLY A 136 32.00 -2.61 -23.52
CA GLY A 136 33.42 -2.53 -23.17
C GLY A 136 33.85 -1.17 -22.60
N LYS A 137 32.92 -0.24 -22.37
CA LYS A 137 33.19 1.03 -21.69
C LYS A 137 33.32 0.80 -20.19
N LYS A 138 34.33 1.39 -19.55
CA LYS A 138 34.53 1.30 -18.10
C LYS A 138 34.04 2.58 -17.44
N GLU A 139 32.88 2.49 -16.78
CA GLU A 139 32.35 3.54 -15.91
C GLU A 139 32.30 3.03 -14.47
N GLN A 140 32.38 3.95 -13.50
CA GLN A 140 32.22 3.63 -12.07
C GLN A 140 31.02 4.41 -11.50
N PRO A 141 29.79 3.86 -11.61
CA PRO A 141 28.59 4.62 -11.32
C PRO A 141 28.19 4.69 -9.84
N ASN A 142 28.93 4.04 -8.93
CA ASN A 142 28.54 3.86 -7.52
C ASN A 142 28.11 5.17 -6.81
N ASN A 143 28.77 6.28 -7.13
CA ASN A 143 28.51 7.60 -6.51
C ASN A 143 27.61 8.51 -7.36
N TRP A 144 26.99 8.01 -8.43
CA TRP A 144 26.13 8.83 -9.27
C TRP A 144 24.75 9.06 -8.62
N ASN A 145 24.20 10.26 -8.82
CA ASN A 145 22.81 10.55 -8.47
C ASN A 145 21.85 10.01 -9.55
N VAL A 146 20.55 9.95 -9.24
CA VAL A 146 19.52 9.40 -10.15
C VAL A 146 19.46 10.17 -11.47
N THR A 147 19.61 11.50 -11.43
CA THR A 147 19.59 12.36 -12.61
C THR A 147 20.72 12.02 -13.58
N ARG A 148 21.94 11.88 -13.07
CA ARG A 148 23.10 11.47 -13.87
C ARG A 148 22.95 10.06 -14.44
N LEU A 149 22.39 9.13 -13.66
CA LEU A 149 22.11 7.77 -14.12
C LEU A 149 21.09 7.75 -15.27
N LYS A 150 19.98 8.48 -15.13
CA LYS A 150 18.97 8.60 -16.20
C LYS A 150 19.57 9.18 -17.47
N LYS A 151 20.35 10.27 -17.35
CA LYS A 151 21.02 10.91 -18.48
C LYS A 151 21.96 9.92 -19.17
N TRP A 152 22.83 9.25 -18.42
CA TRP A 152 23.76 8.28 -18.99
C TRP A 152 23.05 7.12 -19.71
N LEU A 153 21.99 6.56 -19.11
CA LEU A 153 21.19 5.50 -19.73
C LEU A 153 20.50 5.96 -21.02
N THR A 154 20.10 7.23 -21.08
CA THR A 154 19.52 7.84 -22.29
C THR A 154 20.57 8.01 -23.39
N ASP A 155 21.77 8.45 -23.03
CA ASP A 155 22.89 8.67 -23.97
C ASP A 155 23.53 7.36 -24.46
N HIS A 156 23.27 6.23 -23.79
CA HIS A 156 23.84 4.92 -24.09
C HIS A 156 22.73 3.86 -24.24
N PRO A 157 21.90 3.94 -25.30
CA PRO A 157 20.82 2.98 -25.54
C PRO A 157 21.32 1.55 -25.78
N ILE A 158 20.42 0.58 -25.66
CA ILE A 158 20.71 -0.81 -26.03
C ILE A 158 20.76 -0.90 -27.56
N GLU A 159 21.87 -1.42 -28.10
CA GLU A 159 22.11 -1.47 -29.55
C GLU A 159 21.71 -2.82 -30.19
N THR A 160 21.54 -3.88 -29.39
CA THR A 160 21.19 -5.21 -29.88
C THR A 160 19.79 -5.21 -30.51
N GLU A 161 19.70 -5.44 -31.82
CA GLU A 161 18.44 -5.35 -32.60
C GLU A 161 17.31 -6.23 -32.04
N GLU A 162 17.63 -7.44 -31.59
CA GLU A 162 16.65 -8.37 -31.00
C GLU A 162 16.07 -7.83 -29.68
N ASP A 163 16.92 -7.28 -28.82
CA ASP A 163 16.51 -6.71 -27.55
C ASP A 163 15.69 -5.42 -27.76
N VAL A 164 16.08 -4.58 -28.74
CA VAL A 164 15.34 -3.36 -29.09
C VAL A 164 13.93 -3.69 -29.57
N LYS A 165 13.78 -4.65 -30.50
CA LYS A 165 12.47 -5.11 -30.98
C LYS A 165 11.60 -5.69 -29.87
N PHE A 166 12.21 -6.42 -28.93
CA PHE A 166 11.50 -6.95 -27.76
C PHE A 166 11.00 -5.83 -26.84
N LEU A 167 11.85 -4.86 -26.51
CA LEU A 167 11.52 -3.74 -25.65
C LEU A 167 10.42 -2.86 -26.27
N GLN A 168 10.55 -2.50 -27.55
CA GLN A 168 9.55 -1.72 -28.29
C GLN A 168 8.17 -2.37 -28.26
N ARG A 169 8.06 -3.67 -28.58
CA ARG A 169 6.78 -4.39 -28.57
C ARG A 169 6.18 -4.48 -27.18
N THR A 170 7.01 -4.80 -26.18
CA THR A 170 6.54 -5.02 -24.80
C THR A 170 6.08 -3.71 -24.16
N GLU A 171 6.83 -2.64 -24.38
CA GLU A 171 6.47 -1.32 -23.87
C GLU A 171 5.27 -0.74 -24.63
N ASN A 172 5.17 -0.90 -25.96
CA ASN A 172 3.97 -0.53 -26.74
C ASN A 172 2.71 -1.22 -26.18
N SER A 173 2.78 -2.53 -25.94
CA SER A 173 1.66 -3.28 -25.35
C SER A 173 1.26 -2.75 -23.96
N LEU A 174 2.23 -2.37 -23.14
CA LEU A 174 1.98 -1.78 -21.82
C LEU A 174 1.38 -0.36 -21.93
N HIS A 175 1.86 0.42 -22.89
CA HIS A 175 1.39 1.77 -23.20
C HIS A 175 -0.09 1.73 -23.61
N ASP A 176 -0.45 0.89 -24.58
CA ASP A 176 -1.83 0.73 -25.07
C ASP A 176 -2.77 0.26 -23.95
N ALA A 177 -2.35 -0.74 -23.16
CA ALA A 177 -3.13 -1.22 -22.02
C ALA A 177 -3.38 -0.10 -21.00
N THR A 178 -2.37 0.72 -20.71
CA THR A 178 -2.47 1.81 -19.75
C THR A 178 -3.33 2.95 -20.29
N LYS A 179 -3.15 3.32 -21.56
CA LYS A 179 -3.96 4.32 -22.25
C LYS A 179 -5.43 3.94 -22.29
N ASN A 180 -5.76 2.68 -22.53
CA ASN A 180 -7.13 2.17 -22.51
C ASN A 180 -7.76 2.30 -21.12
N VAL A 181 -7.02 1.93 -20.05
CA VAL A 181 -7.48 2.07 -18.67
C VAL A 181 -7.72 3.54 -18.31
N THR A 182 -6.79 4.44 -18.67
CA THR A 182 -6.93 5.87 -18.39
C THR A 182 -8.07 6.49 -19.19
N THR A 183 -8.26 6.10 -20.45
CA THR A 183 -9.35 6.61 -21.30
C THR A 183 -10.72 6.14 -20.81
N GLN A 184 -10.84 4.88 -20.39
CA GLN A 184 -12.07 4.36 -19.78
C GLN A 184 -12.40 5.06 -18.45
N GLN A 185 -11.38 5.33 -17.62
CA GLN A 185 -11.56 6.10 -16.39
C GLN A 185 -11.91 7.58 -16.64
N GLY A 186 -11.45 8.15 -17.75
CA GLY A 186 -11.77 9.51 -18.18
C GLY A 186 -13.16 9.66 -18.82
N GLY A 187 -13.63 8.63 -19.53
CA GLY A 187 -14.91 8.64 -20.25
C GLY A 187 -16.14 8.36 -19.37
N GLU A 188 -16.00 7.53 -18.34
CA GLU A 188 -17.05 7.29 -17.33
C GLU A 188 -16.88 8.17 -16.08
N GLY A 189 -15.85 9.02 -16.08
CA GLY A 189 -15.67 10.08 -15.11
C GLY A 189 -16.61 11.24 -15.39
N GLU A 190 -17.93 11.05 -15.22
CA GLU A 190 -18.74 12.13 -14.65
C GLU A 190 -17.89 12.73 -13.55
N LYS A 191 -17.56 14.02 -13.69
CA LYS A 191 -16.73 14.78 -12.75
C LYS A 191 -17.21 14.38 -11.37
N LYS A 192 -16.46 13.51 -10.66
CA LYS A 192 -16.69 13.25 -9.25
C LYS A 192 -16.41 14.61 -8.62
N SER A 193 -17.45 15.44 -8.53
CA SER A 193 -17.47 16.67 -7.77
C SER A 193 -16.79 16.27 -6.48
N LYS A 194 -15.64 16.90 -6.17
CA LYS A 194 -14.84 16.58 -4.99
C LYS A 194 -15.84 16.43 -3.84
N GLN A 195 -16.14 15.18 -3.46
CA GLN A 195 -17.15 14.93 -2.46
C GLN A 195 -16.63 15.64 -1.22
N GLN A 196 -17.47 16.49 -0.64
CA GLN A 196 -17.10 17.27 0.52
C GLN A 196 -16.52 16.31 1.58
N PRO A 197 -15.41 16.65 2.23
CA PRO A 197 -14.85 15.82 3.26
C PRO A 197 -15.89 15.61 4.37
N PHE A 198 -16.04 14.37 4.82
CA PHE A 198 -16.92 14.00 5.92
C PHE A 198 -16.36 14.61 7.21
N GLU A 199 -17.11 15.52 7.83
CA GLU A 199 -16.66 16.22 9.03
C GLU A 199 -16.98 15.43 10.31
N HIS A 200 -16.45 15.89 11.44
CA HIS A 200 -16.70 15.25 12.74
C HIS A 200 -18.21 15.10 13.03
N ARG A 201 -19.00 16.14 12.74
CA ARG A 201 -20.46 16.13 12.94
C ARG A 201 -21.16 15.09 12.06
N ASP A 202 -20.69 14.89 10.84
CA ASP A 202 -21.24 13.87 9.93
C ASP A 202 -21.05 12.46 10.50
N PHE A 203 -19.89 12.18 11.09
CA PHE A 203 -19.64 10.89 11.75
C PHE A 203 -20.55 10.68 12.96
N LEU A 204 -20.72 11.68 13.82
CA LEU A 204 -21.60 11.54 14.99
C LEU A 204 -23.07 11.31 14.57
N ARG A 205 -23.56 12.04 13.56
CA ARG A 205 -24.90 11.82 13.01
C ARG A 205 -25.03 10.43 12.39
N LEU A 206 -24.01 9.97 11.66
CA LEU A 206 -23.97 8.62 11.10
C LEU A 206 -24.07 7.54 12.19
N PHE A 207 -23.36 7.71 13.30
CA PHE A 207 -23.40 6.76 14.42
C PHE A 207 -24.75 6.76 15.13
N ALA A 208 -25.33 7.94 15.36
CA ALA A 208 -26.68 8.06 15.89
C ALA A 208 -27.72 7.39 14.97
N ALA A 209 -27.64 7.63 13.65
CA ALA A 209 -28.51 6.99 12.66
C ALA A 209 -28.39 5.46 12.68
N ALA A 210 -27.16 4.94 12.79
CA ALA A 210 -26.90 3.50 12.90
C ALA A 210 -27.49 2.86 14.16
N CYS A 211 -27.72 3.66 15.20
CA CYS A 211 -28.28 3.23 16.48
C CYS A 211 -29.81 3.32 16.56
N THR A 212 -30.48 3.83 15.52
CA THR A 212 -31.95 3.79 15.46
C THR A 212 -32.47 2.35 15.41
N ASP A 213 -33.64 2.09 16.00
CA ASP A 213 -34.20 0.72 16.12
C ASP A 213 -34.31 -0.02 14.79
N ARG A 214 -34.66 0.71 13.72
CA ARG A 214 -34.79 0.17 12.38
C ARG A 214 -33.43 -0.29 11.85
N VAL A 215 -32.45 0.61 11.84
CA VAL A 215 -31.11 0.34 11.30
C VAL A 215 -30.38 -0.72 12.13
N ARG A 216 -30.52 -0.71 13.47
CA ARG A 216 -29.96 -1.75 14.35
C ARG A 216 -30.51 -3.13 14.04
N LYS A 217 -31.82 -3.26 13.80
CA LYS A 217 -32.43 -4.55 13.41
C LYS A 217 -31.81 -5.07 12.12
N SER A 218 -31.63 -4.19 11.13
CA SER A 218 -30.99 -4.55 9.87
C SER A 218 -29.51 -4.90 10.01
N LEU A 219 -28.77 -4.21 10.89
CA LEU A 219 -27.38 -4.56 11.21
C LEU A 219 -27.27 -5.96 11.82
N LYS A 220 -28.15 -6.31 12.78
CA LYS A 220 -28.18 -7.64 13.40
C LYS A 220 -28.54 -8.73 12.38
N LEU A 221 -29.41 -8.42 11.42
CA LEU A 221 -29.78 -9.34 10.34
C LEU A 221 -28.71 -9.48 9.26
N ALA A 222 -27.84 -8.47 9.05
CA ALA A 222 -26.81 -8.50 8.02
C ALA A 222 -25.80 -9.63 8.21
N GLY A 223 -25.53 -10.02 9.46
CA GLY A 223 -24.66 -11.17 9.79
C GLY A 223 -25.34 -12.54 9.68
N LYS A 224 -26.65 -12.60 9.43
CA LYS A 224 -27.39 -13.87 9.35
C LYS A 224 -27.21 -14.50 7.97
N VAL A 225 -26.87 -15.79 7.95
CA VAL A 225 -26.79 -16.57 6.71
C VAL A 225 -28.14 -16.51 5.99
N MET A 226 -28.10 -16.13 4.72
CA MET A 226 -29.27 -16.09 3.86
C MET A 226 -29.58 -17.49 3.33
N ASP A 227 -30.84 -17.91 3.44
CA ASP A 227 -31.29 -19.12 2.77
C ASP A 227 -31.17 -18.98 1.25
N ARG A 228 -31.04 -20.11 0.54
CA ARG A 228 -30.86 -20.15 -0.92
C ARG A 228 -31.90 -19.32 -1.67
N GLN A 229 -33.17 -19.39 -1.26
CA GLN A 229 -34.26 -18.61 -1.87
C GLN A 229 -34.06 -17.10 -1.76
N ARG A 230 -33.52 -16.62 -0.63
CA ARG A 230 -33.22 -15.20 -0.42
C ARG A 230 -32.02 -14.76 -1.26
N LEU A 231 -31.00 -15.60 -1.37
CA LEU A 231 -29.87 -15.35 -2.27
C LEU A 231 -30.31 -15.25 -3.74
N ASP A 232 -31.20 -16.14 -4.18
CA ASP A 232 -31.74 -16.11 -5.54
C ASP A 232 -32.67 -14.90 -5.77
N ALA A 233 -33.30 -14.37 -4.71
CA ALA A 233 -34.16 -13.18 -4.76
C ALA A 233 -33.44 -11.84 -4.51
N ARG A 234 -32.12 -11.83 -4.28
CA ARG A 234 -31.38 -10.63 -3.85
C ARG A 234 -31.40 -9.45 -4.83
N ASN A 235 -31.62 -9.72 -6.11
CA ASN A 235 -31.63 -8.71 -7.18
C ASN A 235 -33.04 -8.19 -7.51
N ARG A 236 -34.05 -8.53 -6.69
CA ARG A 236 -35.41 -8.06 -6.93
C ARG A 236 -35.62 -6.67 -6.32
N THR A 237 -36.44 -5.88 -6.98
CA THR A 237 -36.80 -4.52 -6.53
C THR A 237 -37.62 -4.52 -5.23
N ASP A 238 -38.28 -5.64 -4.91
CA ASP A 238 -39.09 -5.85 -3.71
C ASP A 238 -38.28 -6.42 -2.52
N ALA A 239 -36.98 -6.65 -2.67
CA ALA A 239 -36.13 -7.06 -1.56
C ALA A 239 -36.18 -6.01 -0.43
N PRO A 240 -36.10 -6.41 0.85
CA PRO A 240 -35.96 -5.44 1.94
C PRO A 240 -34.67 -4.63 1.77
N ASP A 241 -34.68 -3.39 2.24
CA ASP A 241 -33.49 -2.54 2.25
C ASP A 241 -32.38 -3.23 3.05
N ASN A 242 -31.14 -3.16 2.56
CA ASN A 242 -29.99 -3.65 3.32
C ASN A 242 -29.61 -2.64 4.42
N PHE A 243 -28.72 -3.06 5.34
CA PHE A 243 -28.26 -2.19 6.44
C PHE A 243 -27.75 -0.81 5.96
N TYR A 244 -26.99 -0.77 4.85
CA TYR A 244 -26.43 0.49 4.34
C TYR A 244 -27.48 1.38 3.68
N GLU A 245 -28.48 0.80 3.02
CA GLU A 245 -29.62 1.52 2.44
C GLU A 245 -30.49 2.12 3.54
N GLU A 246 -30.79 1.36 4.59
CA GLU A 246 -31.54 1.90 5.74
C GLU A 246 -30.74 2.97 6.49
N LEU A 247 -29.44 2.75 6.71
CA LEU A 247 -28.56 3.73 7.32
C LEU A 247 -28.49 5.01 6.50
N HIS A 248 -28.38 4.90 5.17
CA HIS A 248 -28.37 6.04 4.25
C HIS A 248 -29.68 6.82 4.29
N ALA A 249 -30.82 6.11 4.27
CA ALA A 249 -32.13 6.73 4.36
C ALA A 249 -32.33 7.48 5.68
N THR A 250 -31.93 6.88 6.81
CA THR A 250 -32.02 7.54 8.12
C THR A 250 -31.05 8.72 8.27
N TYR A 251 -29.82 8.60 7.75
CA TYR A 251 -28.83 9.68 7.82
C TYR A 251 -29.28 10.94 7.07
N HIS A 252 -29.92 10.77 5.90
CA HIS A 252 -30.46 11.86 5.08
C HIS A 252 -31.93 12.23 5.41
N ASP A 253 -32.51 11.67 6.46
CA ASP A 253 -33.87 12.03 6.88
C ASP A 253 -33.84 13.41 7.55
N ASP A 254 -34.51 14.40 6.96
CA ASP A 254 -34.60 15.76 7.49
C ASP A 254 -35.33 15.82 8.83
N MET A 255 -36.20 14.84 9.09
CA MET A 255 -36.93 14.71 10.35
C MET A 255 -36.12 13.97 11.42
N PHE A 256 -35.02 13.32 11.04
CA PHE A 256 -34.13 12.66 11.99
C PHE A 256 -33.26 13.70 12.70
N LEU A 257 -33.54 13.88 13.99
CA LEU A 257 -32.72 14.67 14.91
C LEU A 257 -31.76 13.72 15.63
N ALA A 258 -30.47 13.82 15.29
CA ALA A 258 -29.45 13.06 15.99
C ALA A 258 -29.13 13.77 17.31
N GLU A 259 -29.68 13.22 18.39
CA GLU A 259 -29.36 13.62 19.76
C GLU A 259 -28.08 12.92 20.20
N ILE A 260 -27.07 13.71 20.55
CA ILE A 260 -25.79 13.23 21.04
C ILE A 260 -25.71 13.64 22.51
N PRO A 261 -25.93 12.70 23.45
CA PRO A 261 -25.86 13.02 24.86
C PRO A 261 -24.44 13.46 25.23
N SER A 262 -24.34 14.38 26.18
CA SER A 262 -23.07 14.75 26.80
C SER A 262 -22.50 13.56 27.56
N ILE A 263 -21.26 13.16 27.25
CA ILE A 263 -20.57 12.05 27.90
C ILE A 263 -19.21 12.55 28.40
N PRO A 264 -19.20 13.26 29.54
CA PRO A 264 -18.01 13.97 30.02
C PRO A 264 -16.83 13.04 30.33
N ASN A 265 -17.11 11.78 30.67
CA ASN A 265 -16.09 10.79 31.02
C ASN A 265 -15.53 10.02 29.80
N LEU A 266 -15.89 10.41 28.56
CA LEU A 266 -15.46 9.71 27.36
C LEU A 266 -14.29 10.41 26.65
N HIS A 267 -14.41 11.72 26.43
CA HIS A 267 -13.39 12.58 25.81
C HIS A 267 -13.78 14.05 26.01
N GLU A 268 -12.82 14.97 25.99
CA GLU A 268 -13.08 16.41 26.15
C GLU A 268 -14.05 16.97 25.09
N ASP A 269 -13.97 16.48 23.84
CA ASP A 269 -14.91 16.78 22.76
C ASP A 269 -16.39 16.49 23.09
N PHE A 270 -16.67 15.61 24.06
CA PHE A 270 -18.03 15.22 24.48
C PHE A 270 -18.45 15.84 25.81
N LEU A 271 -17.70 16.83 26.33
CA LEU A 271 -18.06 17.59 27.53
C LEU A 271 -19.19 18.58 27.30
N VAL A 272 -19.42 18.99 26.04
CA VAL A 272 -20.41 20.01 25.69
C VAL A 272 -21.83 19.48 25.97
N GLU A 273 -22.76 20.40 26.30
CA GLU A 273 -24.20 20.11 26.43
C GLU A 273 -24.74 19.34 25.22
N ASP A 274 -25.80 18.55 25.45
CA ASP A 274 -26.41 17.65 24.47
C ASP A 274 -26.48 18.28 23.07
N LEU A 275 -25.72 17.70 22.13
CA LEU A 275 -25.58 18.24 20.80
C LEU A 275 -26.69 17.68 19.91
N ILE A 276 -27.60 18.55 19.48
CA ILE A 276 -28.63 18.21 18.50
C ILE A 276 -28.09 18.54 17.11
N LEU A 277 -27.81 17.51 16.31
CA LEU A 277 -27.36 17.69 14.92
C LEU A 277 -28.56 17.72 13.98
N ALA A 278 -28.85 18.90 13.45
CA ALA A 278 -29.89 19.14 12.44
C ALA A 278 -29.48 18.68 11.02
N SER A 279 -30.39 18.86 10.06
CA SER A 279 -30.41 18.39 8.66
C SER A 279 -29.30 18.94 7.73
N GLU A 280 -28.33 19.71 8.23
CA GLU A 280 -27.15 20.08 7.44
C GLU A 280 -26.23 18.88 7.26
N VAL A 281 -26.62 17.99 6.36
CA VAL A 281 -26.00 16.70 6.08
C VAL A 281 -25.23 16.79 4.78
N THR A 282 -23.98 16.34 4.79
CA THR A 282 -23.19 16.21 3.56
C THR A 282 -23.88 15.24 2.59
N PRO A 283 -24.35 15.67 1.40
CA PRO A 283 -25.02 14.79 0.46
C PRO A 283 -24.07 13.69 -0.01
N CYS A 284 -24.45 12.42 0.17
CA CYS A 284 -23.59 11.30 -0.19
C CYS A 284 -24.36 10.08 -0.71
N SER A 285 -23.65 9.20 -1.42
CA SER A 285 -24.23 7.95 -1.93
C SER A 285 -24.20 6.84 -0.87
N VAL A 286 -24.97 5.77 -1.09
CA VAL A 286 -24.98 4.58 -0.22
C VAL A 286 -23.59 3.96 -0.13
N GLU A 287 -22.86 3.89 -1.25
CA GLU A 287 -21.49 3.36 -1.31
C GLU A 287 -20.50 4.23 -0.52
N TYR A 288 -20.73 5.55 -0.50
CA TYR A 288 -19.91 6.46 0.29
C TYR A 288 -20.13 6.25 1.79
N ILE A 289 -21.40 6.14 2.23
CA ILE A 289 -21.74 5.78 3.62
C ILE A 289 -21.14 4.43 4.00
N LYS A 290 -21.27 3.42 3.12
CA LYS A 290 -20.66 2.11 3.31
C LYS A 290 -19.14 2.24 3.51
N SER A 291 -18.46 3.00 2.66
CA SER A 291 -17.02 3.23 2.78
C SER A 291 -16.64 3.90 4.11
N LYS A 292 -17.39 4.91 4.55
CA LYS A 292 -17.16 5.60 5.84
C LYS A 292 -17.43 4.69 7.03
N TRP A 293 -18.51 3.94 6.99
CA TRP A 293 -18.84 2.95 8.02
C TRP A 293 -17.77 1.86 8.13
N THR A 294 -17.32 1.30 7.00
CA THR A 294 -16.24 0.30 6.96
C THR A 294 -14.93 0.87 7.49
N PHE A 295 -14.60 2.13 7.17
CA PHE A 295 -13.44 2.82 7.72
C PHE A 295 -13.52 2.93 9.25
N CYS A 296 -14.66 3.40 9.79
CA CYS A 296 -14.88 3.49 11.23
C CYS A 296 -14.83 2.12 11.91
N LYS A 297 -15.46 1.10 11.32
CA LYS A 297 -15.42 -0.29 11.80
C LYS A 297 -14.00 -0.82 11.90
N SER A 298 -13.19 -0.63 10.85
CA SER A 298 -11.79 -1.08 10.84
C SER A 298 -10.97 -0.39 11.94
N LYS A 299 -11.08 0.93 12.06
CA LYS A 299 -10.37 1.69 13.11
C LYS A 299 -10.85 1.33 14.51
N LEU A 300 -12.15 1.16 14.71
CA LEU A 300 -12.72 0.73 15.97
C LEU A 300 -12.23 -0.67 16.36
N SER A 301 -12.17 -1.62 15.40
CA SER A 301 -11.65 -2.97 15.66
C SER A 301 -10.19 -2.94 16.14
N THR A 302 -9.32 -2.13 15.52
CA THR A 302 -7.94 -1.95 16.00
C THR A 302 -7.89 -1.33 17.40
N LEU A 303 -8.74 -0.35 17.67
CA LEU A 303 -8.80 0.33 18.96
C LEU A 303 -9.27 -0.62 20.07
N VAL A 304 -10.34 -1.38 19.84
CA VAL A 304 -10.84 -2.42 20.75
C VAL A 304 -9.77 -3.47 21.02
N ALA A 305 -9.08 -3.96 19.98
CA ALA A 305 -8.02 -4.96 20.15
C ALA A 305 -6.84 -4.44 21.01
N ARG A 306 -6.45 -3.16 20.87
CA ARG A 306 -5.42 -2.56 21.73
C ARG A 306 -5.89 -2.44 23.18
N TYR A 307 -7.13 -2.02 23.38
CA TYR A 307 -7.73 -1.93 24.71
C TYR A 307 -7.82 -3.31 25.37
N GLU A 308 -8.25 -4.35 24.65
CA GLU A 308 -8.26 -5.72 25.16
C GLU A 308 -6.85 -6.21 25.51
N LYS A 309 -5.85 -5.94 24.64
CA LYS A 309 -4.45 -6.30 24.87
C LYS A 309 -3.83 -5.61 26.09
N SER A 310 -4.32 -4.44 26.48
CA SER A 310 -3.86 -3.75 27.70
C SER A 310 -4.21 -4.46 28.99
N GLY A 311 -5.13 -5.43 28.96
CA GLY A 311 -5.65 -6.08 30.16
C GLY A 311 -6.67 -5.24 30.93
N ALA A 312 -7.02 -4.04 30.45
CA ALA A 312 -8.18 -3.26 30.91
C ALA A 312 -9.51 -3.76 30.32
N GLY A 313 -9.46 -4.62 29.28
CA GLY A 313 -10.62 -5.29 28.71
C GLY A 313 -11.18 -6.43 29.59
N GLU A 314 -12.44 -6.80 29.33
CA GLU A 314 -13.17 -7.83 30.09
C GLU A 314 -12.60 -9.25 29.88
N GLY A 315 -11.80 -9.46 28.82
CA GLY A 315 -11.10 -10.70 28.54
C GLY A 315 -9.60 -10.56 28.75
N GLN A 316 -9.11 -10.85 29.95
CA GLN A 316 -7.67 -11.08 30.17
C GLN A 316 -7.26 -12.42 29.54
N ILE A 317 -7.11 -12.44 28.22
CA ILE A 317 -6.48 -13.55 27.52
C ILE A 317 -5.00 -13.18 27.36
N HIS A 318 -4.16 -13.72 28.24
CA HIS A 318 -2.71 -13.72 28.04
C HIS A 318 -2.37 -14.56 26.80
N HIS A 319 -2.43 -13.93 25.63
CA HIS A 319 -1.90 -14.49 24.41
C HIS A 319 -0.51 -13.86 24.18
N ASP A 320 0.52 -14.67 24.35
CA ASP A 320 1.92 -14.39 23.99
C ASP A 320 2.01 -14.09 22.48
N VAL A 321 1.75 -12.83 22.07
CA VAL A 321 1.68 -12.44 20.64
C VAL A 321 2.49 -11.16 20.40
N GLU A 322 3.74 -11.39 20.01
CA GLU A 322 4.73 -10.42 19.55
C GLU A 322 4.60 -10.14 18.04
N GLU A 323 3.63 -10.74 17.33
CA GLU A 323 3.71 -10.91 15.86
C GLU A 323 2.87 -9.94 15.00
N LEU A 324 1.98 -9.10 15.57
CA LEU A 324 1.06 -8.26 14.75
C LEU A 324 1.43 -6.77 14.64
N ALA A 325 2.55 -6.32 15.20
CA ALA A 325 2.94 -4.91 15.17
C ALA A 325 3.88 -4.52 14.01
N GLN A 326 4.40 -5.48 13.23
CA GLN A 326 5.45 -5.21 12.22
C GLN A 326 4.94 -4.86 10.81
N ALA A 327 3.63 -4.81 10.55
CA ALA A 327 3.11 -4.68 9.18
C ALA A 327 2.82 -3.24 8.71
N ASP A 328 2.89 -2.22 9.58
CA ASP A 328 2.48 -0.84 9.24
C ASP A 328 3.60 0.21 9.44
N ALA A 329 4.85 -0.21 9.64
CA ALA A 329 5.97 0.72 9.73
C ALA A 329 6.80 0.68 8.43
N ASP A 330 6.42 1.51 7.45
CA ASP A 330 7.34 1.95 6.38
C ASP A 330 7.13 3.44 6.03
N GLU A 331 8.23 4.17 6.28
CA GLU A 331 8.78 5.29 5.51
C GLU A 331 8.03 6.65 5.50
N GLU A 332 8.19 7.43 6.59
CA GLU A 332 8.37 8.89 6.45
C GLU A 332 9.86 9.20 6.37
N ASP A 333 10.34 9.50 5.16
CA ASP A 333 11.64 10.12 4.91
C ASP A 333 11.65 11.54 5.48
N VAL A 334 12.27 11.73 6.65
CA VAL A 334 12.70 13.05 7.12
C VAL A 334 14.07 13.33 6.54
N GLU A 335 14.12 14.20 5.53
CA GLU A 335 15.34 14.86 5.07
C GLU A 335 15.97 15.65 6.25
N SER A 336 17.07 15.16 6.78
CA SER A 336 17.92 15.93 7.70
C SER A 336 19.20 16.38 6.98
N ASN A 337 19.32 17.70 6.84
CA ASN A 337 20.48 18.44 6.36
C ASN A 337 21.79 18.02 7.06
N GLU A 338 22.83 17.82 6.25
CA GLU A 338 24.22 17.72 6.68
C GLU A 338 24.76 19.10 7.07
N ALA A 339 25.36 19.19 8.25
CA ALA A 339 26.37 20.20 8.58
C ALA A 339 27.52 19.53 9.33
N GLU A 340 28.73 19.81 8.86
CA GLU A 340 29.99 19.19 9.21
C GLU A 340 30.50 19.50 10.63
N ALA A 341 31.35 18.59 11.15
CA ALA A 341 32.72 18.86 11.64
C ALA A 341 33.11 18.29 13.02
N SER A 342 34.08 17.36 12.97
CA SER A 342 35.18 17.06 13.91
C SER A 342 34.92 16.79 15.40
N THR A 343 35.37 15.63 15.91
CA THR A 343 36.68 15.47 16.61
C THR A 343 36.78 14.07 17.26
N ASP A 344 37.94 13.44 17.10
CA ASP A 344 38.40 12.19 17.73
C ASP A 344 38.28 12.18 19.26
N GLN A 345 37.61 11.17 19.84
CA GLN A 345 38.03 10.44 21.06
C GLN A 345 37.35 9.05 21.15
N PRO A 346 38.02 8.01 21.71
CA PRO A 346 37.45 6.68 21.87
C PRO A 346 36.73 6.57 23.22
N GLU A 347 35.42 6.83 23.25
CA GLU A 347 34.59 6.56 24.42
C GLU A 347 33.91 5.18 24.36
N LYS A 348 33.90 4.57 25.54
CA LYS A 348 33.35 3.26 25.92
C LYS A 348 32.05 2.89 25.20
N MET A 349 31.99 1.64 24.71
CA MET A 349 30.76 0.99 24.28
C MET A 349 29.63 1.20 25.30
N PRO A 350 28.52 1.85 24.93
CA PRO A 350 27.31 1.76 25.72
C PRO A 350 26.78 0.34 25.60
N SER A 351 26.54 -0.30 26.75
CA SER A 351 25.88 -1.59 26.81
C SER A 351 24.57 -1.52 26.03
N GLN A 352 24.29 -2.56 25.24
CA GLN A 352 23.02 -2.77 24.56
C GLN A 352 21.88 -2.61 25.58
N LYS A 353 21.28 -1.42 25.59
CA LYS A 353 20.02 -1.15 26.28
C LYS A 353 18.97 -1.91 25.49
N ALA A 354 18.46 -2.98 26.09
CA ALA A 354 17.37 -3.78 25.54
C ALA A 354 16.19 -2.86 25.19
N TRP A 355 15.99 -2.64 23.90
CA TRP A 355 14.76 -2.08 23.35
C TRP A 355 13.64 -3.07 23.64
N GLY A 356 12.78 -2.75 24.61
CA GLY A 356 11.63 -3.58 24.99
C GLY A 356 11.30 -3.58 26.49
N SER A 357 12.23 -3.18 27.37
CA SER A 357 11.97 -3.26 28.82
C SER A 357 11.23 -2.06 29.41
N ASP A 358 11.35 -0.86 28.84
CA ASP A 358 10.73 0.36 29.41
C ASP A 358 9.30 0.63 28.90
N LEU A 359 8.86 -0.05 27.83
CA LEU A 359 7.52 0.12 27.27
C LEU A 359 6.49 -0.88 27.83
N LEU A 360 6.92 -1.97 28.48
CA LEU A 360 5.99 -2.91 29.12
C LEU A 360 5.60 -2.51 30.56
N GLY A 361 6.34 -1.60 31.20
CA GLY A 361 6.12 -1.21 32.59
C GLY A 361 5.03 -0.15 32.82
N HIS A 362 4.56 0.51 31.76
CA HIS A 362 3.58 1.60 31.85
C HIS A 362 2.14 1.23 31.43
N TYR A 363 1.90 0.05 30.85
CA TYR A 363 0.61 -0.32 30.24
C TYR A 363 -0.33 -1.14 31.13
N LEU A 364 -0.05 -1.28 32.43
CA LEU A 364 -0.84 -2.12 33.33
C LEU A 364 -1.33 -1.37 34.58
N GLN A 365 -1.74 -0.11 34.44
CA GLN A 365 -2.59 0.50 35.45
C GLN A 365 -4.06 0.23 35.10
N ALA A 366 -4.66 -0.74 35.80
CA ALA A 366 -6.10 -0.93 35.80
C ALA A 366 -6.78 0.40 36.13
N GLY A 367 -7.55 0.94 35.19
CA GLY A 367 -8.23 2.24 35.33
C GLY A 367 -7.98 3.23 34.20
N GLU A 368 -7.18 2.91 33.18
CA GLU A 368 -7.04 3.79 32.02
C GLU A 368 -8.36 3.91 31.24
N GLU A 369 -8.75 5.15 30.96
CA GLU A 369 -9.94 5.47 30.17
C GLU A 369 -9.75 5.01 28.72
N LYS A 370 -10.85 4.61 28.04
CA LYS A 370 -10.85 4.22 26.62
C LYS A 370 -10.18 5.27 25.72
N ALA A 371 -10.20 6.54 26.13
CA ALA A 371 -9.58 7.67 25.44
C ALA A 371 -8.07 7.52 25.23
N THR A 372 -7.35 6.92 26.19
CA THR A 372 -5.89 6.74 26.14
C THR A 372 -5.45 5.89 24.93
N TYR A 373 -6.36 5.08 24.39
CA TYR A 373 -6.10 4.18 23.27
C TYR A 373 -6.38 4.79 21.89
N VAL A 374 -6.77 6.07 21.81
CA VAL A 374 -6.91 6.80 20.54
C VAL A 374 -5.58 7.42 20.16
N HIS A 375 -5.04 7.04 19.01
CA HIS A 375 -3.81 7.60 18.47
C HIS A 375 -4.11 8.51 17.28
N GLU A 376 -4.12 9.83 17.52
CA GLU A 376 -4.35 10.81 16.46
C GLU A 376 -3.33 10.72 15.32
N SER A 377 -2.09 10.33 15.63
CA SER A 377 -1.03 10.09 14.65
C SER A 377 -1.35 8.99 13.64
N LYS A 378 -2.25 8.05 13.99
CA LYS A 378 -2.73 6.98 13.09
C LYS A 378 -4.03 7.36 12.36
N GLY A 379 -4.41 8.64 12.41
CA GLY A 379 -5.65 9.17 11.84
C GLY A 379 -6.91 8.70 12.57
N GLU A 380 -6.77 8.23 13.81
CA GLU A 380 -7.89 7.92 14.69
C GLU A 380 -8.40 9.24 15.30
N LYS A 381 -9.70 9.30 15.59
CA LYS A 381 -10.35 10.52 16.05
C LYS A 381 -11.32 10.22 17.20
N PRO A 382 -11.61 11.19 18.08
CA PRO A 382 -12.46 11.00 19.24
C PRO A 382 -13.87 10.47 18.94
N TYR A 383 -14.43 10.77 17.76
CA TYR A 383 -15.73 10.23 17.34
C TYR A 383 -15.78 8.69 17.33
N LEU A 384 -14.64 7.99 17.22
CA LEU A 384 -14.59 6.52 17.32
C LEU A 384 -14.93 6.02 18.73
N LEU A 385 -14.56 6.77 19.77
CA LEU A 385 -14.95 6.48 21.15
C LEU A 385 -16.45 6.58 21.33
N TYR A 386 -17.08 7.56 20.67
CA TYR A 386 -18.52 7.72 20.68
C TYR A 386 -19.23 6.55 19.97
N LEU A 387 -18.74 6.15 18.79
CA LEU A 387 -19.24 4.93 18.13
C LEU A 387 -19.12 3.70 19.05
N TRP A 388 -17.99 3.55 19.74
CA TRP A 388 -17.81 2.45 20.68
C TRP A 388 -18.85 2.53 21.82
N HIS A 389 -18.98 3.68 22.47
CA HIS A 389 -19.93 3.87 23.55
C HIS A 389 -21.36 3.52 23.13
N LEU A 390 -21.83 4.03 21.97
CA LEU A 390 -23.15 3.71 21.46
C LEU A 390 -23.28 2.22 21.11
N ALA A 391 -22.24 1.62 20.52
CA ALA A 391 -22.28 0.21 20.18
C ALA A 391 -22.40 -0.70 21.40
N ASP A 392 -21.76 -0.35 22.52
CA ASP A 392 -21.90 -1.01 23.82
C ASP A 392 -23.30 -0.81 24.39
N GLN A 393 -23.74 0.45 24.50
CA GLN A 393 -25.05 0.82 25.05
C GLN A 393 -26.20 0.09 24.36
N TYR A 394 -26.10 -0.07 23.04
CA TYR A 394 -27.13 -0.69 22.22
C TYR A 394 -26.91 -2.18 21.94
N GLN A 395 -25.88 -2.80 22.54
CA GLN A 395 -25.53 -4.21 22.36
C GLN A 395 -25.43 -4.60 20.88
N ILE A 396 -24.68 -3.79 20.13
CA ILE A 396 -24.34 -4.03 18.74
C ILE A 396 -22.82 -4.07 18.52
N LEU A 397 -21.99 -3.91 19.56
CA LEU A 397 -20.53 -3.94 19.43
C LEU A 397 -20.07 -5.19 18.68
N ASP A 398 -20.58 -6.38 19.04
CA ASP A 398 -20.25 -7.62 18.36
C ASP A 398 -20.54 -7.53 16.86
N HIS A 399 -21.67 -6.97 16.45
CA HIS A 399 -22.02 -6.83 15.02
C HIS A 399 -21.17 -5.77 14.30
N VAL A 400 -20.77 -4.71 15.02
CA VAL A 400 -19.89 -3.67 14.48
C VAL A 400 -18.47 -4.24 14.33
N VAL A 401 -17.91 -4.86 15.36
CA VAL A 401 -16.49 -5.28 15.42
C VAL A 401 -16.26 -6.66 14.80
N SER A 402 -17.26 -7.55 14.78
CA SER A 402 -17.12 -8.92 14.28
C SER A 402 -16.42 -8.93 12.93
N GLN A 403 -15.22 -9.52 12.95
CA GLN A 403 -14.56 -10.01 11.77
C GLN A 403 -15.38 -11.22 11.30
N ILE A 404 -15.59 -11.28 9.98
CA ILE A 404 -16.33 -12.36 9.33
C ILE A 404 -15.76 -13.68 9.88
N SER A 405 -16.54 -14.46 10.63
CA SER A 405 -16.05 -15.74 11.12
C SER A 405 -15.75 -16.65 9.93
N ASP A 406 -14.77 -17.54 10.04
CA ASP A 406 -14.35 -18.45 8.96
C ASP A 406 -15.49 -19.34 8.42
N ASN A 407 -16.63 -19.39 9.13
CA ASN A 407 -17.83 -20.15 8.78
C ASN A 407 -18.94 -19.29 8.12
N VAL A 408 -18.71 -18.02 7.81
CA VAL A 408 -19.75 -17.16 7.20
C VAL A 408 -19.83 -17.39 5.68
N ALA A 409 -20.96 -17.94 5.25
CA ALA A 409 -21.34 -18.03 3.84
C ALA A 409 -21.58 -16.62 3.23
N ALA A 410 -21.55 -16.53 1.89
CA ALA A 410 -21.70 -15.27 1.14
C ALA A 410 -22.86 -14.38 1.67
N THR A 411 -22.50 -13.24 2.27
CA THR A 411 -23.47 -12.22 2.71
C THR A 411 -23.91 -11.35 1.54
N GLY A 412 -25.21 -11.00 1.52
CA GLY A 412 -25.83 -10.16 0.51
C GLY A 412 -25.58 -8.67 0.77
N ASP A 413 -24.33 -8.24 0.64
CA ASP A 413 -23.90 -6.86 0.88
C ASP A 413 -24.08 -5.95 -0.35
N ALA A 414 -24.71 -6.48 -1.41
CA ALA A 414 -24.96 -5.80 -2.66
C ALA A 414 -26.13 -4.82 -2.50
N VAL A 415 -25.92 -3.58 -2.92
CA VAL A 415 -26.97 -2.56 -3.06
C VAL A 415 -27.95 -3.01 -4.13
N LYS A 416 -29.24 -2.70 -3.97
CA LYS A 416 -30.28 -2.97 -4.97
C LYS A 416 -29.87 -2.34 -6.29
N THR A 417 -29.54 -3.18 -7.26
CA THR A 417 -29.26 -2.75 -8.62
C THR A 417 -30.47 -3.06 -9.48
N ASP A 418 -30.97 -2.06 -10.20
CA ASP A 418 -32.06 -2.24 -11.15
C ASP A 418 -31.58 -3.07 -12.35
N THR A 419 -31.64 -4.39 -12.20
CA THR A 419 -31.22 -5.35 -13.22
C THR A 419 -32.12 -5.31 -14.46
N SER A 420 -33.31 -4.69 -14.39
CA SER A 420 -34.19 -4.55 -15.55
C SER A 420 -33.58 -3.67 -16.65
N LYS A 421 -32.71 -2.71 -16.27
CA LYS A 421 -31.92 -1.89 -17.20
C LYS A 421 -30.72 -2.62 -17.79
N VAL A 422 -30.21 -3.65 -17.10
CA VAL A 422 -29.09 -4.49 -17.56
C VAL A 422 -29.59 -5.64 -18.45
N GLN A 423 -30.86 -6.02 -18.36
CA GLN A 423 -31.53 -6.88 -19.33
C GLN A 423 -31.91 -6.13 -20.62
N ARG A 424 -30.96 -5.41 -21.21
CA ARG A 424 -31.12 -4.94 -22.60
C ARG A 424 -31.05 -6.16 -23.53
N LYS A 425 -32.25 -6.56 -23.97
CA LYS A 425 -32.57 -7.01 -25.33
C LYS A 425 -31.51 -7.94 -25.96
N ARG A 426 -31.61 -9.24 -25.68
CA ARG A 426 -31.10 -10.28 -26.60
C ARG A 426 -31.84 -10.10 -27.94
N LYS A 427 -31.31 -9.23 -28.79
CA LYS A 427 -31.66 -9.15 -30.20
C LYS A 427 -30.82 -10.24 -30.88
N SER A 428 -31.49 -11.08 -31.67
CA SER A 428 -31.02 -12.38 -32.14
C SER A 428 -29.95 -12.36 -33.23
N ASP A 429 -29.37 -11.21 -33.57
CA ASP A 429 -28.58 -11.07 -34.79
C ASP A 429 -27.22 -10.51 -34.40
N ASP A 430 -26.26 -11.40 -34.08
CA ASP A 430 -24.81 -11.29 -34.32
C ASP A 430 -24.09 -12.42 -33.57
N GLU A 431 -23.95 -13.59 -34.22
CA GLU A 431 -23.14 -14.71 -33.72
C GLU A 431 -21.68 -14.30 -33.44
N GLU A 432 -21.20 -13.26 -34.11
CA GLU A 432 -19.86 -12.69 -33.94
C GLU A 432 -19.70 -11.94 -32.61
N GLU A 433 -20.73 -11.20 -32.15
CA GLU A 433 -20.70 -10.52 -30.86
C GLU A 433 -20.74 -11.53 -29.70
N VAL A 434 -21.55 -12.60 -29.83
CA VAL A 434 -21.60 -13.68 -28.84
C VAL A 434 -20.27 -14.45 -28.77
N SER A 435 -19.60 -14.63 -29.92
CA SER A 435 -18.25 -15.22 -29.97
C SER A 435 -17.22 -14.35 -29.25
N ASN A 436 -17.22 -13.05 -29.52
CA ASN A 436 -16.30 -12.09 -28.88
C ASN A 436 -16.51 -11.99 -27.37
N VAL A 437 -17.78 -11.98 -26.91
CA VAL A 437 -18.09 -11.99 -25.46
C VAL A 437 -17.63 -13.30 -24.81
N ARG A 438 -17.82 -14.46 -25.46
CA ARG A 438 -17.30 -15.73 -24.96
C ARG A 438 -15.78 -15.74 -24.91
N GLN A 439 -15.10 -15.21 -25.93
CA GLN A 439 -13.64 -15.09 -25.97
C GLN A 439 -13.14 -14.19 -24.83
N ALA A 440 -13.79 -13.06 -24.58
CA ALA A 440 -13.47 -12.14 -23.49
C ALA A 440 -13.70 -12.76 -22.10
N VAL A 441 -14.79 -13.53 -21.92
CA VAL A 441 -15.05 -14.27 -20.67
C VAL A 441 -14.01 -15.36 -20.44
N ILE A 442 -13.61 -16.09 -21.49
CA ILE A 442 -12.54 -17.09 -21.40
C ILE A 442 -11.22 -16.40 -21.05
N ALA A 443 -10.87 -15.29 -21.71
CA ALA A 443 -9.66 -14.53 -21.42
C ALA A 443 -9.67 -13.97 -19.97
N GLY A 444 -10.81 -13.47 -19.50
CA GLY A 444 -10.98 -13.02 -18.12
C GLY A 444 -10.79 -14.15 -17.10
N ASN A 445 -11.39 -15.32 -17.36
CA ASN A 445 -11.22 -16.49 -16.49
C ASN A 445 -9.76 -16.99 -16.47
N VAL A 446 -9.07 -16.98 -17.61
CA VAL A 446 -7.64 -17.31 -17.70
C VAL A 446 -6.80 -16.32 -16.89
N ALA A 447 -7.08 -15.02 -17.01
CA ALA A 447 -6.38 -13.99 -16.24
C ALA A 447 -6.59 -14.16 -14.72
N LEU A 448 -7.82 -14.49 -14.28
CA LEU A 448 -8.11 -14.74 -12.86
C LEU A 448 -7.39 -16.00 -12.34
N ILE A 449 -7.32 -17.06 -13.13
CA ILE A 449 -6.56 -18.27 -12.78
C ILE A 449 -5.07 -17.93 -12.63
N GLU A 450 -4.51 -17.13 -13.54
CA GLU A 450 -3.10 -16.73 -13.50
C GLU A 450 -2.78 -15.85 -12.28
N ILE A 451 -3.66 -14.90 -11.93
CA ILE A 451 -3.54 -14.11 -10.69
C ILE A 451 -3.60 -15.03 -9.46
N GLY A 452 -4.54 -15.98 -9.44
CA GLY A 452 -4.65 -16.96 -8.35
C GLY A 452 -3.41 -17.84 -8.22
N TYR A 453 -2.80 -18.22 -9.35
CA TYR A 453 -1.55 -18.97 -9.40
C TYR A 453 -0.38 -18.16 -8.85
N GLN A 454 -0.23 -16.90 -9.29
CA GLN A 454 0.82 -15.99 -8.81
C GLN A 454 0.71 -15.75 -7.30
N GLN A 455 -0.50 -15.51 -6.78
CA GLN A 455 -0.70 -15.33 -5.33
C GLN A 455 -0.34 -16.60 -4.55
N CYS A 456 -0.74 -17.78 -5.02
CA CYS A 456 -0.37 -19.05 -4.36
C CYS A 456 1.15 -19.28 -4.39
N PHE A 457 1.81 -18.88 -5.48
CA PHE A 457 3.25 -19.00 -5.63
C PHE A 457 4.03 -18.08 -4.68
N GLU A 458 3.62 -16.81 -4.54
CA GLU A 458 4.24 -15.87 -3.60
C GLU A 458 4.01 -16.31 -2.14
N ASN A 459 2.80 -16.78 -1.80
CA ASN A 459 2.54 -17.34 -0.48
C ASN A 459 3.45 -18.55 -0.19
N LEU A 460 3.59 -19.47 -1.16
CA LEU A 460 4.49 -20.63 -1.04
C LEU A 460 5.94 -20.20 -0.83
N ARG A 461 6.37 -19.14 -1.52
CA ARG A 461 7.72 -18.57 -1.38
C ARG A 461 7.95 -17.98 0.02
N SER A 462 6.98 -17.23 0.56
CA SER A 462 7.04 -16.68 1.92
C SER A 462 7.14 -17.79 2.95
N MET A 463 6.22 -18.77 2.89
CA MET A 463 6.19 -19.89 3.84
C MET A 463 7.49 -20.71 3.83
N LYS A 464 8.10 -20.92 2.66
CA LYS A 464 9.41 -21.61 2.56
C LYS A 464 10.54 -20.81 3.22
N LYS A 465 10.48 -19.48 3.15
CA LYS A 465 11.45 -18.60 3.81
C LYS A 465 11.29 -18.67 5.34
N GLU A 466 10.06 -18.54 5.83
CA GLU A 466 9.73 -18.67 7.26
C GLU A 466 10.11 -20.05 7.82
N LEU A 467 9.84 -21.15 7.08
CA LEU A 467 10.28 -22.49 7.45
C LEU A 467 11.81 -22.56 7.64
N LYS A 468 12.57 -21.92 6.75
CA LYS A 468 14.04 -21.89 6.85
C LYS A 468 14.50 -21.10 8.07
N GLU A 469 13.88 -19.96 8.35
CA GLU A 469 14.18 -19.11 9.52
C GLU A 469 13.86 -19.85 10.83
N ASN A 470 12.68 -20.47 10.93
CA ASN A 470 12.25 -21.26 12.09
C ASN A 470 13.12 -22.50 12.29
N SER A 471 13.54 -23.16 11.20
CA SER A 471 14.48 -24.29 11.26
C SER A 471 15.86 -23.87 11.78
N MET A 472 16.37 -22.71 11.35
CA MET A 472 17.62 -22.16 11.87
C MET A 472 17.50 -21.75 13.35
N ALA A 473 16.36 -21.16 13.75
CA ALA A 473 16.08 -20.83 15.14
C ALA A 473 16.04 -22.09 16.02
N LEU A 474 15.37 -23.15 15.57
CA LEU A 474 15.34 -24.46 16.23
C LEU A 474 16.76 -25.04 16.41
N MET A 475 17.60 -25.00 15.36
CA MET A 475 18.98 -25.49 15.46
C MET A 475 19.83 -24.65 16.41
N LYS A 476 19.66 -23.32 16.40
CA LYS A 476 20.37 -22.42 17.31
C LYS A 476 19.99 -22.69 18.76
N GLU A 477 18.70 -22.90 19.03
CA GLU A 477 18.21 -23.20 20.36
C GLU A 477 18.74 -24.55 20.87
N GLN A 478 18.72 -25.58 20.01
CA GLN A 478 19.31 -26.88 20.31
C GLN A 478 20.83 -26.82 20.56
N ALA A 479 21.54 -25.88 19.94
CA ALA A 479 22.98 -25.73 20.09
C ALA A 479 23.41 -24.95 21.35
N VAL A 480 22.57 -24.07 21.86
CA VAL A 480 22.92 -23.13 22.95
C VAL A 480 22.62 -23.70 24.35
N THR A 481 21.72 -24.68 24.49
CA THR A 481 21.25 -25.12 25.81
C THR A 481 21.62 -26.55 26.18
N GLY A 482 22.10 -26.76 27.41
CA GLY A 482 22.13 -28.08 28.05
C GLY A 482 20.70 -28.65 28.18
N PRO A 483 20.56 -29.98 28.28
CA PRO A 483 19.32 -30.73 27.96
C PRO A 483 18.05 -30.30 28.71
N GLU A 484 18.14 -29.59 29.83
CA GLU A 484 16.99 -29.31 30.71
C GLU A 484 16.43 -27.89 30.64
N ARG A 485 17.13 -26.93 29.99
CA ARG A 485 16.77 -25.49 30.14
C ARG A 485 15.87 -24.90 29.06
N ASN A 486 15.53 -25.59 27.97
CA ASN A 486 14.64 -25.04 26.94
C ASN A 486 13.79 -26.05 26.17
N GLU A 487 13.28 -27.08 26.84
CA GLU A 487 12.34 -28.03 26.22
C GLU A 487 11.10 -27.33 25.64
N VAL A 488 10.58 -26.31 26.31
CA VAL A 488 9.40 -25.55 25.86
C VAL A 488 9.68 -24.82 24.54
N ALA A 489 10.82 -24.14 24.42
CA ALA A 489 11.20 -23.43 23.19
C ALA A 489 11.44 -24.41 22.02
N ILE A 490 12.05 -25.57 22.30
CA ILE A 490 12.26 -26.61 21.28
C ILE A 490 10.92 -27.20 20.81
N ILE A 491 9.98 -27.46 21.72
CA ILE A 491 8.63 -27.95 21.38
C ILE A 491 7.89 -26.92 20.53
N PHE A 492 7.93 -25.64 20.91
CA PHE A 492 7.32 -24.55 20.16
C PHE A 492 7.84 -24.48 18.73
N TRP A 493 9.17 -24.40 18.55
CA TRP A 493 9.76 -24.30 17.22
C TRP A 493 9.51 -25.54 16.36
N ARG A 494 9.45 -26.74 16.95
CA ARG A 494 9.05 -27.97 16.23
C ARG A 494 7.61 -27.89 15.73
N ALA A 495 6.67 -27.47 16.58
CA ALA A 495 5.27 -27.30 16.19
C ALA A 495 5.14 -26.29 15.04
N GLN A 496 5.85 -25.16 15.12
CA GLN A 496 5.83 -24.14 14.06
C GLN A 496 6.40 -24.65 12.74
N VAL A 497 7.49 -25.44 12.77
CA VAL A 497 8.06 -26.09 11.59
C VAL A 497 7.06 -27.06 10.96
N GLU A 498 6.39 -27.89 11.76
CA GLU A 498 5.39 -28.87 11.26
C GLU A 498 4.17 -28.19 10.63
N ASP A 499 3.69 -27.09 11.20
CA ASP A 499 2.57 -26.32 10.64
C ASP A 499 2.96 -25.62 9.33
N ASN A 500 4.17 -25.04 9.25
CA ASN A 500 4.70 -24.47 8.01
C ASN A 500 4.81 -25.54 6.90
N GLU A 501 5.30 -26.74 7.22
CA GLU A 501 5.34 -27.86 6.27
C GLU A 501 3.96 -28.33 5.81
N ARG A 502 2.96 -28.28 6.70
CA ARG A 502 1.56 -28.62 6.37
C ARG A 502 0.97 -27.61 5.41
N GLU A 503 1.20 -26.32 5.64
CA GLU A 503 0.69 -25.26 4.77
C GLU A 503 1.40 -25.25 3.40
N ILE A 504 2.71 -25.47 3.37
CA ILE A 504 3.47 -25.69 2.12
C ILE A 504 2.88 -26.85 1.32
N ARG A 505 2.50 -27.97 1.96
CA ARG A 505 1.84 -29.10 1.29
C ARG A 505 0.48 -28.72 0.71
N ARG A 506 -0.33 -27.94 1.44
CA ARG A 506 -1.62 -27.44 0.96
C ARG A 506 -1.47 -26.51 -0.25
N LEU A 507 -0.54 -25.55 -0.18
CA LEU A 507 -0.27 -24.61 -1.27
C LEU A 507 0.24 -25.34 -2.52
N ASN A 508 1.15 -26.29 -2.38
CA ASN A 508 1.60 -27.12 -3.51
C ASN A 508 0.44 -27.90 -4.15
N LYS A 509 -0.46 -28.48 -3.34
CA LYS A 509 -1.65 -29.16 -3.86
C LYS A 509 -2.56 -28.20 -4.63
N ARG A 510 -2.83 -27.01 -4.07
CA ARG A 510 -3.62 -25.97 -4.74
C ARG A 510 -3.00 -25.51 -6.05
N LEU A 511 -1.67 -25.36 -6.09
CA LEU A 511 -0.92 -25.02 -7.30
C LEU A 511 -1.07 -26.11 -8.38
N ALA A 512 -0.97 -27.38 -7.98
CA ALA A 512 -1.18 -28.51 -8.88
C ALA A 512 -2.63 -28.60 -9.40
N ASP A 513 -3.62 -28.24 -8.58
CA ASP A 513 -5.02 -28.22 -9.00
C ASP A 513 -5.32 -27.03 -9.94
N LEU A 514 -4.71 -25.86 -9.72
CA LEU A 514 -4.78 -24.73 -10.65
C LEU A 514 -4.08 -25.02 -11.99
N ASP A 515 -3.01 -25.80 -11.99
CA ASP A 515 -2.31 -26.19 -13.22
C ASP A 515 -3.17 -27.12 -14.07
N LYS A 516 -3.96 -28.02 -13.45
CA LYS A 516 -4.93 -28.88 -14.15
C LYS A 516 -6.09 -28.10 -14.77
N THR A 517 -6.44 -26.92 -14.24
CA THR A 517 -7.52 -26.09 -14.78
C THR A 517 -7.06 -25.16 -15.89
N LYS A 518 -5.75 -25.05 -16.15
CA LYS A 518 -5.25 -24.30 -17.30
C LYS A 518 -5.76 -24.94 -18.59
N PRO A 519 -6.42 -24.18 -19.47
CA PRO A 519 -6.89 -24.72 -20.74
C PRO A 519 -5.68 -25.20 -21.55
N GLN A 520 -5.65 -26.49 -21.87
CA GLN A 520 -4.66 -27.06 -22.77
C GLN A 520 -4.79 -26.37 -24.14
N PRO A 521 -3.70 -25.88 -24.75
CA PRO A 521 -3.77 -25.33 -26.10
C PRO A 521 -4.31 -26.41 -27.02
N LYS A 522 -5.45 -26.15 -27.66
CA LYS A 522 -5.96 -27.05 -28.71
C LYS A 522 -4.93 -27.05 -29.84
N GLN A 523 -4.30 -28.20 -30.06
CA GLN A 523 -3.41 -28.45 -31.19
C GLN A 523 -4.17 -28.38 -32.51
#